data_AF-A0A962RMG4-F1
#
_entry.id   AF-A0A962RMG4-F1
#
_cell.length_a   1.000
_cell.length_b   1.000
_cell.length_c   1.000
_cell.angle_alpha   90.00
_cell.angle_beta   90.00
_cell.angle_gamma   90.00
#
_symmetry.space_group_name_H-M   'P 1'
#
loop_
_entity.id
_entity.type
_entity.pdbx_description
1 polymer ?
#
loop_
_entity_poly.entity_id
_entity_poly.type
_entity_poly.pdbx_seq_one_letter_code
_entity_poly.pdbx_strand_id
1 'polypeptide(L)'
;MAEVTVRQLAKQVGIPVDRLLAQLGESGLPHNDADEPINDEDKRQLLMHLRKLHGKAEAAAAPVRKLTVKRAAVSELKVPASRAGGRGKTTVTVEVRNRGGRTGAARTGRRPPEQDRRISDARLKLQEEAKAHQRRLDEELRKEAEVREKAETIHKAEAAERRKR
;
A
#
# COMPACT_ATOMS: atom_id res chain seq x y z
N MET A 1 35.89 20.16 -1.38
CA MET A 1 34.46 19.98 -1.05
C MET A 1 33.70 21.07 -1.78
N ALA A 2 32.60 20.72 -2.43
CA ALA A 2 31.80 21.69 -3.19
C ALA A 2 30.64 22.17 -2.30
N GLU A 3 30.81 23.35 -1.71
CA GLU A 3 29.73 24.09 -1.07
C GLU A 3 28.71 24.48 -2.14
N VAL A 4 27.48 24.00 -2.00
CA VAL A 4 26.36 24.28 -2.90
C VAL A 4 25.23 24.82 -2.06
N THR A 5 24.61 25.93 -2.44
CA THR A 5 23.52 26.50 -1.65
C THR A 5 22.25 25.66 -1.78
N VAL A 6 21.35 25.71 -0.78
CA VAL A 6 20.05 25.02 -0.79
C VAL A 6 19.29 25.33 -2.09
N ARG A 7 19.27 26.59 -2.53
CA ARG A 7 18.64 27.02 -3.78
C ARG A 7 19.23 26.37 -5.03
N GLN A 8 20.55 26.21 -5.08
CA GLN A 8 21.23 25.56 -6.20
C GLN A 8 20.95 24.05 -6.21
N LEU A 9 20.96 23.39 -5.04
CA LEU A 9 20.63 21.97 -4.92
C LEU A 9 19.17 21.69 -5.33
N ALA A 10 18.23 22.53 -4.87
CA ALA A 10 16.81 22.42 -5.24
C ALA A 10 16.62 22.48 -6.76
N LYS A 11 17.29 23.43 -7.43
CA LYS A 11 17.26 23.58 -8.89
C LYS A 11 17.85 22.35 -9.61
N GLN A 12 18.92 21.77 -9.08
CA GLN A 12 19.57 20.59 -9.67
C GLN A 12 18.70 19.33 -9.55
N VAL A 13 18.00 19.16 -8.42
CA VAL A 13 17.10 18.01 -8.19
C VAL A 13 15.71 18.23 -8.78
N GLY A 14 15.36 19.48 -9.14
CA GLY A 14 14.09 19.82 -9.77
C GLY A 14 12.91 19.87 -8.79
N ILE A 15 13.18 20.16 -7.52
CA ILE A 15 12.16 20.31 -6.47
C ILE A 15 12.09 21.76 -5.98
N PRO A 16 10.93 22.24 -5.51
CA PRO A 16 10.83 23.58 -4.95
C PRO A 16 11.65 23.69 -3.65
N VAL A 17 12.19 24.88 -3.39
CA VAL A 17 13.08 25.15 -2.25
C VAL A 17 12.41 24.80 -0.92
N ASP A 18 11.13 25.15 -0.76
CA ASP A 18 10.37 24.88 0.46
C ASP A 18 10.28 23.38 0.78
N ARG A 19 10.18 22.53 -0.25
CA ARG A 19 10.17 21.07 -0.08
C ARG A 19 11.53 20.54 0.34
N LEU A 20 12.60 21.09 -0.22
CA LEU A 20 13.95 20.71 0.16
C LEU A 20 14.24 21.13 1.61
N LEU A 21 13.85 22.33 2.02
CA LEU A 21 13.98 22.81 3.41
C LEU A 21 13.22 21.91 4.39
N ALA A 22 11.97 21.51 4.06
CA ALA A 22 11.23 20.56 4.87
C ALA A 22 11.96 19.22 5.02
N GLN A 23 12.53 18.68 3.94
CA GLN A 23 13.29 17.42 3.99
C GLN A 23 14.62 17.55 4.75
N LEU A 24 15.29 18.70 4.68
CA LEU A 24 16.50 18.98 5.46
C LEU A 24 16.17 19.03 6.96
N GLY A 25 15.07 19.67 7.34
CA GLY A 25 14.55 19.67 8.72
C GLY A 25 14.17 18.28 9.22
N GLU A 26 13.47 17.48 8.41
CA GLU A 26 13.15 16.07 8.73
C GLU A 26 14.40 15.19 8.87
N SER A 27 15.50 15.57 8.20
CA SER A 27 16.80 14.89 8.29
C SER A 27 17.61 15.30 9.53
N GLY A 28 17.15 16.30 10.29
CA GLY A 28 17.85 16.82 11.47
C GLY A 28 18.98 17.81 11.15
N LEU A 29 19.00 18.38 9.95
CA LEU A 29 19.97 19.40 9.55
C LEU A 29 19.46 20.79 9.93
N PRO A 30 20.31 21.69 10.46
CA PRO A 30 19.89 23.01 10.96
C PRO A 30 19.66 24.07 9.86
N HIS A 31 19.48 23.65 8.60
CA HIS A 31 19.31 24.56 7.47
C HIS A 31 17.88 25.07 7.36
N ASN A 32 17.70 26.39 7.48
CA ASN A 32 16.38 27.03 7.47
C ASN A 32 16.21 28.02 6.30
N ASP A 33 17.31 28.54 5.74
CA ASP A 33 17.27 29.53 4.66
C ASP A 33 17.73 28.97 3.31
N ALA A 34 17.24 29.58 2.22
CA ALA A 34 17.51 29.16 0.85
C ALA A 34 18.96 29.40 0.39
N ASP A 35 19.66 30.35 1.02
CA ASP A 35 21.02 30.77 0.66
C ASP A 35 22.10 30.11 1.53
N GLU A 36 21.71 29.24 2.48
CA GLU A 36 22.67 28.50 3.29
C GLU A 36 23.48 27.51 2.45
N PRO A 37 24.80 27.39 2.71
CA PRO A 37 25.65 26.41 2.06
C PRO A 37 25.42 25.00 2.63
N ILE A 38 25.27 24.03 1.73
CA ILE A 38 25.16 22.60 2.06
C ILE A 38 26.47 21.90 1.72
N ASN A 39 27.03 21.19 2.70
CA ASN A 39 28.23 20.38 2.51
C ASN A 39 27.91 18.97 1.99
N ASP A 40 28.94 18.27 1.54
CA ASP A 40 28.78 16.90 1.01
C ASP A 40 28.32 15.90 2.10
N GLU A 41 28.56 16.20 3.37
CA GLU A 41 28.06 15.38 4.50
C GLU A 41 26.55 15.56 4.71
N ASP A 42 26.05 16.79 4.64
CA ASP A 42 24.62 17.09 4.78
C ASP A 42 23.82 16.45 3.64
N LYS A 43 24.36 16.47 2.41
CA LYS A 43 23.80 15.75 1.25
C LYS A 43 23.70 14.25 1.52
N ARG A 44 24.71 13.64 2.16
CA ARG A 44 24.67 12.21 2.51
C ARG A 44 23.61 11.92 3.56
N GLN A 45 23.50 12.75 4.59
CA GLN A 45 22.48 12.59 5.63
C GLN A 45 21.06 12.67 5.06
N LEU A 46 20.79 13.67 4.22
CA LEU A 46 19.54 13.80 3.48
C LEU A 46 19.25 12.53 2.65
N LEU A 47 20.24 12.05 1.88
CA LEU A 47 20.09 10.83 1.09
C LEU A 47 19.82 9.59 1.94
N MET A 48 20.45 9.46 3.12
CA MET A 48 20.18 8.37 4.06
C MET A 48 18.75 8.43 4.58
N HIS A 49 18.26 9.62 4.95
CA HIS A 49 16.87 9.83 5.38
C HIS A 49 15.88 9.43 4.28
N LEU A 50 16.06 9.93 3.06
CA LEU A 50 15.20 9.61 1.93
C LEU A 50 15.22 8.10 1.60
N ARG A 51 16.39 7.44 1.67
CA ARG A 51 16.47 5.99 1.47
C ARG A 51 15.75 5.18 2.55
N LYS A 52 15.72 5.67 3.80
CA LYS A 52 14.96 5.06 4.90
C LYS A 52 13.45 5.20 4.68
N LEU A 53 12.99 6.40 4.31
CA LEU A 53 11.57 6.65 3.99
C LEU A 53 11.05 5.77 2.85
N HIS A 54 11.86 5.60 1.80
CA HIS A 54 11.51 4.77 0.64
C HIS A 54 11.71 3.26 0.89
N GLY A 55 11.99 2.84 2.12
CA GLY A 55 12.19 1.43 2.48
C GLY A 55 13.41 0.77 1.83
N LYS A 56 14.26 1.54 1.13
CA LYS A 56 15.48 1.02 0.48
C LYS A 56 16.57 0.64 1.49
N ALA A 57 16.53 1.21 2.70
CA ALA A 57 17.43 0.80 3.78
C ALA A 57 17.18 -0.66 4.22
N GLU A 58 15.92 -1.13 4.25
CA GLU A 58 15.65 -2.56 4.44
C GLU A 58 15.94 -3.38 3.18
N ALA A 59 15.79 -2.83 1.98
CA ALA A 59 16.03 -3.58 0.73
C ALA A 59 17.51 -3.94 0.47
N ALA A 60 18.46 -3.23 1.10
CA ALA A 60 19.89 -3.56 1.00
C ALA A 60 20.33 -4.67 1.97
N ALA A 61 19.60 -4.87 3.08
CA ALA A 61 19.90 -5.88 4.11
C ALA A 61 18.92 -7.06 4.12
N ALA A 62 17.72 -6.91 3.54
CA ALA A 62 16.78 -8.00 3.36
C ALA A 62 17.09 -8.72 2.04
N PRO A 63 17.26 -10.05 2.04
CA PRO A 63 17.31 -10.79 0.78
C PRO A 63 16.03 -10.47 0.01
N VAL A 64 16.19 -10.02 -1.24
CA VAL A 64 15.12 -9.72 -2.21
C VAL A 64 13.98 -10.71 -1.97
N ARG A 65 12.89 -10.25 -1.34
CA ARG A 65 11.70 -11.07 -1.11
C ARG A 65 11.04 -11.27 -2.46
N LYS A 66 11.58 -12.23 -3.23
CA LYS A 66 11.02 -12.72 -4.48
C LYS A 66 9.57 -13.07 -4.17
N LEU A 67 8.64 -12.33 -4.76
CA LEU A 67 7.22 -12.64 -4.74
C LEU A 67 7.01 -13.83 -5.68
N THR A 68 7.35 -15.04 -5.22
CA THR A 68 7.10 -16.26 -5.97
C THR A 68 5.62 -16.61 -5.86
N VAL A 69 4.90 -16.49 -6.97
CA VAL A 69 3.55 -17.03 -7.12
C VAL A 69 3.62 -18.54 -6.93
N LYS A 70 3.11 -19.04 -5.80
CA LYS A 70 2.99 -20.49 -5.56
C LYS A 70 1.87 -21.04 -6.45
N ARG A 71 2.22 -21.68 -7.56
CA ARG A 71 1.27 -22.47 -8.35
C ARG A 71 0.77 -23.65 -7.50
N ALA A 72 -0.52 -23.97 -7.59
CA ALA A 72 -1.11 -25.11 -6.91
C ALA A 72 -0.42 -26.40 -7.36
N ALA A 73 0.16 -27.14 -6.40
CA ALA A 73 0.79 -28.42 -6.67
C ALA A 73 -0.30 -29.50 -6.70
N VAL A 74 -0.48 -30.10 -7.87
CA VAL A 74 -1.38 -31.25 -8.07
C VAL A 74 -0.52 -32.51 -7.96
N SER A 75 -0.74 -33.33 -6.95
CA SER A 75 -0.05 -34.61 -6.79
C SER A 75 -0.99 -35.77 -7.10
N GLU A 76 -0.59 -36.63 -8.02
CA GLU A 76 -1.34 -37.85 -8.37
C GLU A 76 -1.07 -38.94 -7.33
N LEU A 77 -2.11 -39.31 -6.56
CA LEU A 77 -2.02 -40.39 -5.59
C LEU A 77 -2.46 -41.69 -6.25
N LYS A 78 -1.53 -42.66 -6.32
CA LYS A 78 -1.80 -43.99 -6.86
C LYS A 78 -2.33 -44.88 -5.72
N VAL A 79 -3.63 -45.08 -5.66
CA VAL A 79 -4.24 -45.94 -4.63
C VAL A 79 -4.02 -47.41 -5.02
N PRO A 80 -3.30 -48.22 -4.21
CA PRO A 80 -3.27 -49.67 -4.43
C PRO A 80 -4.64 -50.25 -4.08
N ALA A 81 -5.19 -51.04 -5.00
CA ALA A 81 -6.51 -51.65 -4.87
C ALA A 81 -6.56 -52.55 -3.63
N SER A 82 -7.16 -52.07 -2.55
CA SER A 82 -7.48 -52.88 -1.39
C SER A 82 -8.79 -52.37 -0.80
N ARG A 83 -9.90 -53.02 -1.20
CA ARG A 83 -11.18 -53.18 -0.47
C ARG A 83 -12.48 -52.95 -1.27
N ALA A 84 -12.48 -52.74 -2.58
CA ALA A 84 -13.73 -52.88 -3.35
C ALA A 84 -13.47 -53.32 -4.79
N GLY A 85 -14.36 -54.19 -5.29
CA GLY A 85 -14.19 -55.05 -6.46
C GLY A 85 -13.64 -54.41 -7.74
N GLY A 86 -12.81 -55.21 -8.41
CA GLY A 86 -12.23 -55.08 -9.74
C GLY A 86 -12.64 -53.90 -10.63
N ARG A 87 -11.67 -53.01 -10.89
CA ARG A 87 -11.18 -52.63 -12.23
C ARG A 87 -10.09 -51.57 -12.07
N GLY A 88 -8.84 -51.91 -12.42
CA GLY A 88 -7.78 -50.98 -12.80
C GLY A 88 -7.27 -49.96 -11.76
N LYS A 89 -5.94 -49.86 -11.67
CA LYS A 89 -5.17 -48.74 -11.12
C LYS A 89 -5.78 -47.38 -11.55
N THR A 90 -6.59 -46.77 -10.69
CA THR A 90 -7.24 -45.47 -10.98
C THR A 90 -6.37 -44.36 -10.38
N THR A 91 -5.84 -43.49 -11.24
CA THR A 91 -5.13 -42.28 -10.81
C THR A 91 -6.16 -41.20 -10.52
N VAL A 92 -6.24 -40.76 -9.26
CA VAL A 92 -7.13 -39.66 -8.86
C VAL A 92 -6.30 -38.41 -8.66
N THR A 93 -6.69 -37.34 -9.35
CA THR A 93 -6.06 -36.02 -9.25
C THR A 93 -6.58 -35.33 -7.99
N VAL A 94 -5.76 -35.28 -6.94
CA VAL A 94 -6.15 -34.71 -5.64
C VAL A 94 -5.57 -33.30 -5.50
N GLU A 95 -6.44 -32.29 -5.35
CA GLU A 95 -6.05 -30.94 -4.98
C GLU A 95 -5.97 -30.82 -3.45
N VAL A 96 -4.76 -30.59 -2.92
CA VAL A 96 -4.54 -30.39 -1.48
C VAL A 96 -4.81 -28.93 -1.12
N ARG A 97 -6.02 -28.63 -0.60
CA ARG A 97 -6.28 -27.36 0.10
C ARG A 97 -5.81 -27.43 1.54
N ASN A 98 -5.11 -26.39 1.99
CA ASN A 98 -4.80 -26.17 3.41
C ASN A 98 -6.09 -25.90 4.21
N ARG A 99 -6.84 -26.95 4.53
CA ARG A 99 -7.83 -26.90 5.61
C ARG A 99 -7.05 -27.13 6.90
N GLY A 100 -6.83 -26.05 7.65
CA GLY A 100 -5.97 -26.01 8.83
C GLY A 100 -6.33 -27.08 9.86
N GLY A 101 -5.63 -28.22 9.78
CA GLY A 101 -5.60 -29.24 10.80
C GLY A 101 -4.58 -28.85 11.87
N ARG A 102 -5.06 -28.68 13.10
CA ARG A 102 -4.21 -28.54 14.29
C ARG A 102 -3.37 -29.80 14.46
N THR A 103 -2.10 -29.77 14.11
CA THR A 103 -1.10 -30.71 14.63
C THR A 103 0.32 -30.16 14.42
N GLY A 104 1.07 -30.03 15.52
CA GLY A 104 2.53 -30.20 15.52
C GLY A 104 3.41 -28.99 15.15
N ALA A 105 3.90 -28.31 16.20
CA ALA A 105 5.24 -27.72 16.33
C ALA A 105 5.81 -26.85 15.17
N ALA A 106 5.82 -25.53 15.37
CA ALA A 106 6.82 -24.64 14.78
C ALA A 106 7.32 -23.64 15.83
N ARG A 107 8.45 -23.99 16.44
CA ARG A 107 9.18 -23.18 17.41
C ARG A 107 10.05 -22.18 16.64
N THR A 108 9.51 -21.00 16.29
CA THR A 108 10.31 -19.81 15.93
C THR A 108 9.59 -18.54 16.38
N GLY A 109 10.27 -17.72 17.18
CA GLY A 109 9.91 -16.32 17.48
C GLY A 109 8.48 -16.07 17.96
N ARG A 110 8.15 -16.44 19.21
CA ARG A 110 6.89 -16.01 19.83
C ARG A 110 6.93 -14.50 20.08
N ARG A 111 6.43 -13.73 19.12
CA ARG A 111 6.03 -12.33 19.35
C ARG A 111 5.01 -12.32 20.51
N PRO A 112 5.04 -11.35 21.44
CA PRO A 112 4.09 -11.32 22.54
C PRO A 112 2.65 -11.36 21.98
N PRO A 113 1.75 -12.20 22.51
CA PRO A 113 0.39 -12.32 21.99
C PRO A 113 -0.40 -10.99 22.04
N GLU A 114 0.04 -10.03 22.87
CA GLU A 114 -0.48 -8.67 22.85
C GLU A 114 -0.13 -7.89 21.58
N GLN A 115 1.07 -8.11 21.01
CA GLN A 115 1.51 -7.38 19.84
C GLN A 115 0.72 -7.81 18.59
N ASP A 116 0.38 -9.09 18.50
CA ASP A 116 -0.48 -9.62 17.42
C ASP A 116 -1.92 -9.10 17.54
N ARG A 117 -2.46 -8.98 18.77
CA ARG A 117 -3.78 -8.36 19.02
C ARG A 117 -3.80 -6.87 18.68
N ARG A 118 -2.76 -6.11 19.06
CA ARG A 118 -2.63 -4.69 18.70
C ARG A 118 -2.55 -4.48 17.19
N ILE A 119 -1.87 -5.37 16.46
CA ILE A 119 -1.77 -5.31 15.00
C ILE A 119 -3.11 -5.68 14.35
N SER A 120 -3.84 -6.67 14.87
CA SER A 120 -5.18 -6.99 14.35
C SER A 120 -6.18 -5.86 14.57
N ASP A 121 -6.16 -5.24 15.75
CA ASP A 121 -7.07 -4.15 16.11
C ASP A 121 -6.76 -2.88 15.29
N ALA A 122 -5.48 -2.55 15.09
CA ALA A 122 -5.07 -1.45 14.22
C ALA A 122 -5.49 -1.67 12.76
N ARG A 123 -5.40 -2.92 12.28
CA ARG A 123 -5.80 -3.27 10.91
C ARG A 123 -7.31 -3.19 10.70
N LEU A 124 -8.11 -3.56 11.71
CA LEU A 124 -9.56 -3.42 11.67
C LEU A 124 -9.99 -1.94 11.65
N LYS A 125 -9.40 -1.10 12.51
CA LYS A 125 -9.68 0.35 12.54
C LYS A 125 -9.35 1.04 11.22
N LEU A 126 -8.18 0.74 10.64
CA LEU A 126 -7.79 1.29 9.34
C LEU A 126 -8.75 0.87 8.22
N GLN A 127 -9.26 -0.36 8.26
CA GLN A 127 -10.22 -0.84 7.28
C GLN A 127 -11.62 -0.19 7.44
N GLU A 128 -12.03 0.10 8.67
CA GLU A 128 -13.26 0.83 8.96
C GLU A 128 -13.18 2.30 8.53
N GLU A 129 -12.05 2.96 8.80
CA GLU A 129 -11.80 4.34 8.36
C GLU A 129 -11.77 4.46 6.84
N ALA A 130 -11.12 3.53 6.14
CA ALA A 130 -11.10 3.50 4.68
C ALA A 130 -12.51 3.31 4.09
N LYS A 131 -13.33 2.43 4.67
CA LYS A 131 -14.72 2.24 4.26
C LYS A 131 -15.59 3.46 4.57
N ALA A 132 -15.38 4.11 5.72
CA ALA A 132 -16.09 5.34 6.08
C ALA A 132 -15.74 6.48 5.11
N HIS A 133 -14.47 6.61 4.73
CA HIS A 133 -14.02 7.59 3.75
C HIS A 133 -14.64 7.34 2.37
N GLN A 134 -14.67 6.09 1.91
CA GLN A 134 -15.33 5.73 0.66
C GLN A 134 -16.83 6.05 0.68
N ARG A 135 -17.53 5.75 1.78
CA ARG A 135 -18.95 6.10 1.92
C ARG A 135 -19.20 7.61 1.88
N ARG A 136 -18.32 8.42 2.48
CA ARG A 136 -18.42 9.89 2.43
C ARG A 136 -18.29 10.40 0.99
N LEU A 137 -17.30 9.91 0.24
CA LEU A 137 -17.13 10.27 -1.17
C LEU A 137 -18.33 9.83 -2.03
N ASP A 138 -18.86 8.63 -1.81
CA ASP A 138 -20.03 8.12 -2.53
C ASP A 138 -21.29 8.95 -2.21
N GLU A 139 -21.47 9.38 -0.96
CA GLU A 139 -22.57 10.26 -0.55
C GLU A 139 -22.44 11.67 -1.16
N GLU A 140 -21.23 12.23 -1.22
CA GLU A 140 -20.97 13.51 -1.89
C GLU A 140 -21.27 13.43 -3.39
N LEU A 141 -20.81 12.36 -4.06
CA LEU A 141 -21.11 12.13 -5.48
C LEU A 141 -22.60 11.97 -5.74
N ARG A 142 -23.33 11.28 -4.87
CA ARG A 142 -24.80 11.15 -4.98
C ARG A 142 -25.52 12.47 -4.80
N LYS A 143 -25.10 13.28 -3.82
CA LYS A 143 -25.66 14.62 -3.61
C LYS A 143 -25.39 15.53 -4.81
N GLU A 144 -24.19 15.47 -5.38
CA GLU A 144 -23.85 16.25 -6.58
C GLU A 144 -24.68 15.83 -7.79
N ALA A 145 -24.88 14.52 -8.00
CA ALA A 145 -25.75 14.01 -9.05
C ALA A 145 -27.21 14.46 -8.87
N GLU A 146 -27.75 14.38 -7.65
CA GLU A 146 -29.11 14.83 -7.35
C GLU A 146 -29.29 16.35 -7.56
N VAL A 147 -28.28 17.16 -7.20
CA VAL A 147 -28.29 18.60 -7.48
C VAL A 147 -28.26 18.87 -8.98
N ARG A 148 -27.46 18.12 -9.75
CA ARG A 148 -27.40 18.24 -11.22
C ARG A 148 -28.73 17.87 -11.86
N GLU A 149 -29.38 16.78 -11.46
CA GLU A 149 -30.69 16.40 -11.98
C GLU A 149 -31.79 17.42 -11.64
N LYS A 150 -31.77 17.97 -10.42
CA LYS A 150 -32.68 19.07 -10.03
C LYS A 150 -32.42 20.33 -10.87
N ALA A 151 -31.15 20.67 -11.12
CA ALA A 151 -30.81 21.81 -11.97
C ALA A 151 -31.27 21.59 -13.43
N GLU A 152 -31.09 20.39 -13.98
CA GLU A 152 -31.53 20.05 -15.33
C GLU A 152 -33.05 20.06 -15.48
N THR A 153 -33.79 19.56 -14.49
CA THR A 153 -35.26 19.60 -14.50
C THR A 153 -35.79 21.02 -14.40
N ILE A 154 -35.20 21.87 -13.56
CA ILE A 154 -35.54 23.30 -13.47
C ILE A 154 -35.22 24.01 -14.80
N HIS A 155 -34.04 23.78 -15.36
CA HIS A 155 -33.63 24.40 -16.63
C HIS A 155 -34.53 23.95 -17.80
N LYS A 156 -34.96 22.69 -17.82
CA LYS A 156 -35.88 22.16 -18.83
C LYS A 156 -37.30 22.71 -18.66
N ALA A 157 -37.76 22.91 -17.43
CA ALA A 157 -39.03 23.56 -17.15
C ALA A 157 -39.04 25.03 -17.60
N GLU A 158 -37.98 25.78 -17.27
CA GLU A 158 -37.84 27.19 -17.69
C GLU A 158 -37.75 27.33 -19.23
N ALA A 159 -37.01 26.43 -19.91
CA ALA A 159 -36.92 26.41 -21.36
C ALA A 159 -38.26 26.07 -22.04
N ALA A 160 -39.07 25.20 -21.44
CA ALA A 160 -40.42 24.89 -21.93
C ALA A 160 -41.39 26.06 -21.74
N GLU A 161 -41.25 26.81 -20.64
CA GLU A 161 -42.04 28.01 -20.36
C GLU A 161 -41.69 29.15 -21.32
N ARG A 162 -40.40 29.37 -21.60
CA ARG A 162 -39.93 30.37 -22.59
C ARG A 162 -40.36 30.06 -24.02
N ARG A 163 -40.61 28.79 -24.38
CA ARG A 163 -41.13 28.41 -25.70
C ARG A 163 -42.64 28.60 -25.87
N LYS A 164 -43.39 28.80 -24.78
CA LYS A 164 -44.85 29.01 -24.79
C LYS A 164 -45.25 30.49 -24.74
N ARG A 165 -44.33 31.39 -24.39
CA ARG A 165 -44.50 32.85 -24.52
C ARG A 165 -44.07 33.30 -25.92
#